data_AF-A0A5C3L5Q2-F1
#
_entry.id   AF-A0A5C3L5Q2-F1
#
_cell.length_a   1.000
_cell.length_b   1.000
_cell.length_c   1.000
_cell.angle_alpha   90.00
_cell.angle_beta   90.00
_cell.angle_gamma   90.00
#
_symmetry.space_group_name_H-M   'P 1'
#
loop_
_entity.id
_entity.type
_entity.pdbx_description
1 polymer ?
#
loop_
_entity_poly.entity_id
_entity_poly.type
_entity_poly.pdbx_seq_one_letter_code
_entity_poly.pdbx_strand_id
1 'polypeptide(L)' 'MASLLNPFRSTYRYLQRQAHENPVIFYSCIIGGIGPVLAVAVPPIRKHFGYVEPPPIPLGYPVPNRQRTPVQGYEDE' A
#
# COMPACT_ATOMS: atom_id res chain seq x y z
N MET A 1 34.81 -18.00 4.04
CA MET A 1 33.69 -17.04 4.28
C MET A 1 33.78 -15.72 3.48
N ALA A 2 34.84 -15.43 2.71
CA ALA A 2 34.96 -14.15 1.99
C ALA A 2 34.34 -14.11 0.56
N SER A 3 33.88 -15.24 0.03
CA SER A 3 33.40 -15.35 -1.37
C SER A 3 31.99 -14.77 -1.60
N LEU A 4 31.14 -14.75 -0.56
CA LEU A 4 29.72 -14.36 -0.69
C LEU A 4 29.50 -12.85 -0.92
N LEU A 5 30.46 -12.00 -0.54
CA LEU A 5 30.37 -10.53 -0.69
C LEU A 5 31.12 -10.00 -1.91
N ASN A 6 31.77 -10.88 -2.67
CA ASN A 6 32.54 -10.49 -3.85
C ASN A 6 31.70 -9.81 -4.96
N PRO A 7 30.43 -10.18 -5.25
CA PRO A 7 29.64 -9.48 -6.27
C PRO A 7 29.22 -8.07 -5.85
N PHE A 8 29.19 -7.77 -4.55
CA PHE A 8 28.80 -6.44 -4.03
C PHE A 8 29.93 -5.40 -4.04
N ARG A 9 31.19 -5.84 -4.18
CA ARG A 9 32.37 -4.95 -4.15
C ARG A 9 32.41 -3.98 -5.32
N SER A 10 31.94 -4.39 -6.49
CA SER A 10 31.88 -3.54 -7.68
C SER A 10 30.51 -2.85 -7.86
N THR A 11 29.48 -3.28 -7.13
CA THR A 11 28.11 -2.74 -7.28
C THR A 11 28.04 -1.26 -6.97
N TYR A 12 28.70 -0.77 -5.91
CA TYR A 12 28.67 0.66 -5.58
C TYR A 12 29.23 1.53 -6.72
N ARG A 13 30.41 1.18 -7.26
CA ARG A 13 31.01 1.91 -8.38
C ARG A 13 30.18 1.80 -9.65
N TYR A 14 29.53 0.66 -9.87
CA TYR A 14 28.61 0.46 -10.99
C TYR A 14 27.36 1.34 -10.87
N LEU A 15 26.69 1.36 -9.71
CA LEU A 15 25.52 2.21 -9.46
C LEU A 15 25.89 3.69 -9.58
N GLN A 16 27.04 4.11 -9.03
CA GLN A 16 27.56 5.46 -9.18
C GLN A 16 27.77 5.82 -10.66
N ARG A 17 28.38 4.93 -11.44
CA ARG A 17 28.57 5.11 -12.88
C ARG A 17 27.24 5.24 -13.62
N GLN A 18 26.26 4.38 -13.33
CA GLN A 18 24.94 4.44 -13.96
C GLN A 18 24.18 5.72 -13.60
N ALA A 19 24.33 6.22 -12.36
CA ALA A 19 23.75 7.49 -11.95
C ALA A 19 24.27 8.69 -12.77
N HIS A 20 25.54 8.65 -13.22
CA HIS A 20 26.15 9.72 -14.02
C HIS A 20 26.00 9.52 -15.54
N GLU A 21 26.20 8.31 -16.05
CA GLU A 21 26.14 8.02 -17.49
C GLU A 21 24.71 7.89 -18.02
N ASN A 22 23.81 7.28 -17.24
CA ASN A 22 22.43 7.01 -17.64
C ASN A 22 21.43 7.41 -16.53
N PRO A 23 21.39 8.70 -16.14
CA PRO A 23 20.61 9.15 -14.99
C PRO A 23 19.13 8.79 -15.10
N VAL A 24 18.54 8.94 -16.29
CA VAL A 24 17.11 8.68 -16.50
C VAL A 24 16.73 7.25 -16.15
N ILE A 25 17.48 6.26 -16.64
CA ILE A 25 17.19 4.84 -16.40
C ILE A 25 17.41 4.53 -14.92
N PHE A 26 18.53 4.98 -14.36
CA PHE A 26 18.90 4.71 -12.97
C PHE A 26 17.84 5.23 -11.98
N TYR A 27 17.50 6.51 -12.08
CA TYR A 27 16.52 7.12 -11.17
C TYR A 27 15.09 6.64 -11.42
N SER A 28 14.72 6.31 -12.66
CA SER A 28 13.40 5.71 -12.95
C SER A 28 13.24 4.37 -12.24
N CYS A 29 14.27 3.50 -12.28
CA CYS A 29 14.23 2.22 -11.56
C CYS A 29 14.18 2.40 -10.04
N ILE A 30 14.94 3.36 -9.49
CA ILE A 30 14.93 3.62 -8.05
C ILE A 30 13.57 4.16 -7.60
N ILE A 31 13.04 5.19 -8.25
CA ILE A 31 11.75 5.78 -7.89
C ILE A 31 10.63 4.75 -8.08
N GLY A 32 10.66 4.01 -9.19
CA GLY A 32 9.73 2.92 -9.47
C GLY A 32 9.80 1.80 -8.44
N GLY A 33 11.00 1.47 -7.94
CA GLY A 33 11.20 0.47 -6.89
C GLY A 33 10.81 0.95 -5.49
N ILE A 34 11.02 2.24 -5.19
CA ILE A 34 10.64 2.83 -3.89
C ILE A 34 9.12 2.77 -3.69
N GLY A 35 8.31 2.94 -4.73
CA GLY A 35 6.84 2.92 -4.63
C GLY A 35 6.29 1.63 -3.97
N PRO A 36 6.54 0.44 -4.52
CA PRO A 36 6.11 -0.83 -3.94
C PRO A 36 6.66 -1.07 -2.53
N VAL A 37 7.93 -0.69 -2.27
CA VAL A 37 8.54 -0.80 -0.94
C VAL A 37 7.75 0.03 0.08
N LEU A 38 7.44 1.28 -0.25
CA LEU A 38 6.65 2.16 0.61
C LEU A 38 5.20 1.66 0.77
N ALA A 39 4.58 1.14 -0.29
CA ALA A 39 3.23 0.60 -0.23
C ALA A 39 3.11 -0.55 0.78
N VAL A 40 4.16 -1.34 0.97
CA VAL A 40 4.21 -2.42 1.97
C VAL A 40 4.67 -1.92 3.35
N ALA A 41 5.68 -1.04 3.39
CA ALA A 41 6.30 -0.61 4.64
C ALA A 41 5.50 0.45 5.41
N VAL A 42 4.82 1.37 4.71
CA VAL A 42 4.12 2.51 5.34
C VAL A 42 2.85 2.09 6.12
N PRO A 43 1.97 1.19 5.63
CA PRO A 43 0.76 0.82 6.36
C PRO A 43 0.96 0.30 7.78
N PRO A 44 1.90 -0.63 8.08
CA PRO A 44 2.11 -1.09 9.46
C PRO A 44 2.66 0.01 10.36
N ILE A 45 3.57 0.86 9.86
CA ILE A 45 4.11 2.01 10.60
C ILE A 45 2.97 2.98 10.94
N ARG A 46 2.11 3.28 9.98
CA ARG A 46 0.96 4.17 10.17
C ARG A 46 -0.02 3.64 11.21
N LYS A 47 -0.30 2.32 11.20
CA LYS A 47 -1.14 1.65 12.20
C LYS A 47 -0.53 1.72 13.60
N HIS A 48 0.80 1.60 13.71
CA HIS A 48 1.51 1.74 14.99
C HIS A 48 1.38 3.16 15.59
N PHE A 49 1.31 4.19 14.75
CA PHE A 49 1.06 5.57 15.17
C PHE A 49 -0.43 5.88 15.47
N GLY A 50 -1.28 4.86 15.59
CA GLY A 50 -2.68 5.02 15.98
C GLY A 50 -3.62 5.41 14.84
N TYR A 51 -3.18 5.30 13.58
CA TYR A 51 -4.09 5.48 12.47
C TYR A 51 -5.11 4.35 12.39
N VAL A 52 -6.39 4.72 12.32
CA VAL A 52 -7.52 3.81 12.11
C VAL A 52 -8.06 3.99 10.70
N GLU A 53 -8.27 2.89 9.99
CA GLU A 53 -8.86 2.91 8.65
C GLU A 53 -10.34 3.35 8.74
N PRO A 54 -10.80 4.25 7.86
CA PRO A 54 -12.20 4.66 7.85
C PRO A 54 -13.09 3.45 7.51
N PRO A 55 -14.31 3.39 8.06
CA PRO A 55 -15.26 2.34 7.72
C PRO A 55 -15.61 2.40 6.22
N PRO A 56 -15.92 1.24 5.60
CA PRO A 56 -16.26 1.18 4.19
C PRO A 56 -17.57 1.95 3.91
N ILE A 57 -17.60 2.64 2.78
CA ILE A 57 -18.79 3.36 2.31
C ILE A 57 -19.87 2.33 1.91
N PRO A 58 -21.13 2.50 2.32
CA PRO A 58 -22.20 1.61 1.90
C PRO A 58 -22.43 1.73 0.39
N LEU A 59 -22.34 0.60 -0.32
CA LEU A 59 -22.59 0.53 -1.77
C LEU A 59 -24.09 0.42 -2.11
N GLY A 60 -24.95 0.23 -1.11
CA GLY A 60 -26.38 0.04 -1.28
C GLY A 60 -27.17 0.35 -0.02
N TYR A 61 -28.48 0.17 -0.10
CA TYR A 61 -29.37 0.43 1.04
C TYR A 61 -29.04 -0.53 2.20
N PRO A 62 -28.80 -0.01 3.43
CA PRO A 62 -28.46 -0.85 4.56
C PRO A 62 -29.71 -1.60 5.05
N VAL A 63 -29.93 -2.80 4.51
CA VAL A 63 -31.00 -3.68 4.98
C VAL A 63 -30.60 -4.27 6.33
N PRO A 64 -31.38 -4.06 7.39
CA PRO A 64 -31.08 -4.62 8.70
C PRO A 64 -31.21 -6.14 8.67
N ASN A 65 -30.22 -6.86 9.20
CA ASN A 65 -30.27 -8.32 9.33
C ASN A 65 -31.15 -8.73 10.53
N ARG A 66 -32.46 -8.50 10.40
CA ARG A 66 -33.46 -8.84 11.42
C ARG A 66 -34.70 -9.43 10.77
N GLN A 67 -35.46 -10.22 11.54
CA GLN A 67 -36.76 -10.71 11.10
C GLN A 67 -37.74 -9.56 10.90
N ARG A 68 -38.69 -9.74 9.97
CA ARG A 68 -39.75 -8.77 9.71
C ARG A 68 -40.61 -8.64 10.96
N THR A 69 -40.89 -7.40 11.35
CA THR A 69 -41.83 -7.08 12.42
C THR A 69 -43.10 -6.53 11.77
N PRO A 70 -44.30 -7.00 12.15
CA PRO A 70 -45.53 -6.38 11.70
C PRO A 70 -45.55 -4.91 12.14
N VAL A 71 -45.88 -4.01 11.21
CA VAL A 71 -46.01 -2.57 11.44
C VAL A 71 -47.49 -2.20 11.31
N GLN A 72 -47.93 -1.19 12.05
CA GLN A 72 -49.29 -0.65 11.98
C GLN A 72 -49.26 0.87 11.78
N GLY A 73 -50.30 1.49 11.19
CA GLY A 73 -50.52 2.95 11.20
C GLY A 73 -50.68 3.63 9.84
N TYR A 74 -50.66 2.88 8.73
CA TYR A 74 -50.89 3.38 7.37
C TYR A 74 -51.75 2.40 6.55
N GLU A 75 -52.70 1.74 7.21
CA GLU A 75 -53.66 0.87 6.54
C GLU A 75 -54.66 1.71 5.72
N ASP A 76 -54.92 1.30 4.48
CA ASP A 76 -55.99 1.87 3.66
C ASP A 76 -57.35 1.45 4.26
N GLU A 77 -58.30 2.39 4.41
CA GLU A 77 -59.66 2.12 4.95
C GLU A 77 -60.44 1.06 4.16
#